data_AF-A0A7D5Y4U1-F1
#
_entry.id   AF-A0A7D5Y4U1-F1
#
_cell.length_a   1.000
_cell.length_b   1.000
_cell.length_c   1.000
_cell.angle_alpha   90.00
_cell.angle_beta   90.00
_cell.angle_gamma   90.00
#
_symmetry.space_group_name_H-M   'P 1'
#
loop_
_entity.id
_entity.type
_entity.pdbx_description
1 polymer ?
#
loop_
_entity_poly.entity_id
_entity_poly.type
_entity_poly.pdbx_seq_one_letter_code
_entity_poly.pdbx_strand_id
1 'polypeptide(L)'
;MSDVRPVFVIHGIANRDPAVVAGRVAELSAAALGRWPMHSVYWGDLGSSTLGVDLAIPPGPGQTWDVRDGAAPPAGQDAALGLAGPVPLTPAQRLELVRTRARQTLDPSPIESRGAAPEVTEEALAAIAEAWPRTRWLRHADDPTLLGEVGAALAAAALDTAGDAGHEVRDPGAIRLAIRRRLPELDRVAGAAVGAAGERFYTWARIARAQYVALTLGDVLVYQRHGERIRARIREQIAAVAGERAGREQPVHLIGHSLGAVIALDLATGENPVRTAGLVTFGCQWPLFHLFDPRGGQLAPYDGSGPVLLPDSLGRWANLWHPLDPLGFVASRLFRWADGSAPRDVRVEHLLSDQLYTHSAYWTNPRLVSVLHETFAEPVDR
;
A
#
# COMPACT_ATOMS: atom_id res chain seq x y z
N MET A 1 -39.68 -6.05 22.89
CA MET A 1 -38.47 -6.36 22.10
C MET A 1 -37.78 -5.03 21.88
N SER A 2 -36.57 -4.82 22.41
CA SER A 2 -35.84 -3.57 22.16
C SER A 2 -35.65 -3.45 20.64
N ASP A 3 -36.05 -2.31 20.09
CA ASP A 3 -36.01 -2.02 18.66
C ASP A 3 -34.54 -1.89 18.21
N VAL A 4 -33.91 -3.01 17.87
CA VAL A 4 -32.49 -3.03 17.48
C VAL A 4 -32.37 -2.41 16.10
N ARG A 5 -31.75 -1.22 16.03
CA ARG A 5 -31.57 -0.50 14.77
C ARG A 5 -30.74 -1.32 13.77
N PRO A 6 -31.13 -1.35 12.48
CA PRO A 6 -30.37 -2.04 11.44
C PRO A 6 -29.01 -1.38 11.20
N VAL A 7 -28.02 -2.21 10.91
CA VAL A 7 -26.65 -1.79 10.59
C VAL A 7 -26.40 -2.06 9.11
N PHE A 8 -26.08 -1.02 8.33
CA PHE A 8 -25.77 -1.15 6.92
C PHE A 8 -24.27 -1.02 6.69
N VAL A 9 -23.68 -2.01 6.03
CA VAL A 9 -22.24 -2.10 5.79
C VAL A 9 -21.94 -1.77 4.34
N ILE A 10 -21.23 -0.66 4.12
CA ILE A 10 -20.88 -0.15 2.80
C ILE A 10 -19.41 -0.50 2.53
N HIS A 11 -19.19 -1.34 1.52
CA HIS A 11 -17.86 -1.81 1.15
C HIS A 11 -17.04 -0.75 0.39
N GLY A 12 -15.72 -0.92 0.41
CA GLY A 12 -14.77 -0.13 -0.37
C GLY A 12 -14.69 -0.55 -1.85
N ILE A 13 -13.62 -0.09 -2.52
CA ILE A 13 -13.36 -0.30 -3.95
C ILE A 13 -13.13 -1.76 -4.35
N ALA A 14 -13.14 -2.01 -5.66
CA ALA A 14 -12.75 -3.26 -6.32
C ALA A 14 -13.58 -4.50 -5.97
N ASN A 15 -14.73 -4.35 -5.30
CA ASN A 15 -15.66 -5.45 -5.08
C ASN A 15 -16.67 -5.46 -6.24
N ARG A 16 -16.66 -6.53 -7.03
CA ARG A 16 -17.60 -6.77 -8.15
C ARG A 16 -18.51 -7.98 -7.92
N ASP A 17 -18.30 -8.68 -6.81
CA ASP A 17 -19.10 -9.82 -6.42
C ASP A 17 -19.90 -9.49 -5.15
N PRO A 18 -21.24 -9.42 -5.23
CA PRO A 18 -22.08 -9.19 -4.06
C PRO A 18 -21.95 -10.30 -3.00
N ALA A 19 -21.62 -11.54 -3.39
CA ALA A 19 -21.45 -12.65 -2.46
C ALA A 19 -20.20 -12.47 -1.58
N VAL A 20 -19.11 -11.96 -2.13
CA VAL A 20 -17.88 -11.64 -1.37
C VAL A 20 -18.16 -10.58 -0.30
N VAL A 21 -18.92 -9.54 -0.66
CA VAL A 21 -19.32 -8.49 0.29
C VAL A 21 -20.23 -9.07 1.37
N ALA A 22 -21.24 -9.85 0.99
CA ALA A 22 -22.14 -10.49 1.94
C ALA A 22 -21.41 -11.43 2.90
N GLY A 23 -20.43 -12.20 2.40
CA GLY A 23 -19.56 -13.07 3.21
C GLY A 23 -18.80 -12.29 4.28
N ARG A 24 -18.14 -11.18 3.92
CA ARG A 24 -17.44 -10.31 4.88
C ARG A 24 -18.37 -9.73 5.95
N VAL A 25 -19.58 -9.33 5.55
CA VAL A 25 -20.59 -8.83 6.51
C VAL A 25 -21.08 -9.92 7.44
N ALA A 26 -21.26 -11.15 6.94
CA ALA A 26 -21.62 -12.30 7.75
C ALA A 26 -20.51 -12.66 8.76
N GLU A 27 -19.25 -12.62 8.35
CA GLU A 27 -18.09 -12.80 9.25
C GLU A 27 -18.04 -11.74 10.35
N LEU A 28 -18.24 -10.46 10.00
CA LEU A 28 -18.28 -9.38 10.99
C LEU A 28 -19.47 -9.53 11.95
N SER A 29 -20.64 -9.92 11.43
CA SER A 29 -21.83 -10.20 12.24
C SER A 29 -21.60 -11.36 13.21
N ALA A 30 -20.96 -12.43 12.75
CA ALA A 30 -20.59 -13.58 13.57
C ALA A 30 -19.57 -13.19 14.66
N ALA A 31 -18.56 -12.39 14.33
CA ALA A 31 -17.60 -11.85 15.30
C ALA A 31 -18.28 -10.94 16.34
N ALA A 32 -19.35 -10.25 15.96
CA ALA A 32 -20.21 -9.46 16.83
C ALA A 32 -21.31 -10.28 17.56
N LEU A 33 -21.24 -11.62 17.49
CA LEU A 33 -22.20 -12.55 18.10
C LEU A 33 -23.65 -12.31 17.67
N GLY A 34 -23.87 -11.82 16.45
CA GLY A 34 -25.20 -11.55 15.90
C GLY A 34 -25.98 -10.45 16.64
N ARG A 35 -25.29 -9.59 17.41
CA ARG A 35 -25.94 -8.57 18.26
C ARG A 35 -26.77 -7.55 17.47
N TRP A 36 -26.38 -7.27 16.23
CA TRP A 36 -27.10 -6.35 15.35
C TRP A 36 -27.47 -7.02 14.03
N PRO A 37 -28.64 -6.71 13.47
CA PRO A 37 -28.98 -7.12 12.12
C PRO A 37 -28.13 -6.31 11.13
N MET A 38 -27.03 -6.92 10.68
CA MET A 38 -26.10 -6.33 9.71
C MET A 38 -26.50 -6.70 8.28
N HIS A 39 -26.55 -5.69 7.41
CA HIS A 39 -26.94 -5.82 6.02
C HIS A 39 -25.83 -5.31 5.10
N SER A 40 -25.40 -6.14 4.15
CA SER A 40 -24.47 -5.73 3.10
C SER A 40 -25.17 -4.80 2.11
N VAL A 41 -24.58 -3.64 1.87
CA VAL A 41 -25.03 -2.69 0.85
C VAL A 41 -24.11 -2.80 -0.36
N TYR A 42 -24.63 -3.29 -1.47
CA TYR A 42 -23.85 -3.55 -2.68
C TYR A 42 -24.03 -2.44 -3.70
N TRP A 43 -22.91 -1.82 -4.11
CA TRP A 43 -22.86 -0.81 -5.16
C TRP A 43 -21.83 -1.15 -6.26
N GLY A 44 -21.11 -2.27 -6.13
CA GLY A 44 -19.97 -2.63 -6.97
C GLY A 44 -20.26 -2.71 -8.48
N ASP A 45 -21.51 -2.98 -8.86
CA ASP A 45 -21.99 -2.96 -10.26
C ASP A 45 -21.95 -1.56 -10.89
N LEU A 46 -22.01 -0.52 -10.06
CA LEU A 46 -21.90 0.88 -10.47
C LEU A 46 -20.45 1.38 -10.47
N GLY A 47 -19.48 0.55 -10.08
CA GLY A 47 -18.05 0.87 -10.06
C GLY A 47 -17.42 0.95 -11.46
N SER A 48 -16.11 1.16 -11.51
CA SER A 48 -15.38 1.21 -12.78
C SER A 48 -15.46 -0.09 -13.57
N SER A 49 -15.54 0.08 -14.89
CA SER A 49 -15.34 -1.00 -15.85
C SER A 49 -13.85 -1.31 -15.97
N THR A 50 -13.51 -2.59 -16.06
CA THR A 50 -12.17 -3.09 -16.38
C THR A 50 -12.02 -3.47 -17.85
N LEU A 51 -13.10 -3.34 -18.64
CA LEU A 51 -13.07 -3.67 -20.05
C LEU A 51 -12.10 -2.76 -20.80
N GLY A 52 -11.12 -3.35 -21.50
CA GLY A 52 -10.14 -2.63 -22.31
C GLY A 52 -9.03 -1.94 -21.51
N VAL A 53 -8.87 -2.24 -20.21
CA VAL A 53 -7.74 -1.71 -19.42
C VAL A 53 -6.40 -2.11 -20.05
N ASP A 54 -6.33 -3.32 -20.59
CA ASP A 54 -5.19 -3.86 -21.33
C ASP A 54 -4.82 -3.01 -22.56
N LEU A 55 -5.81 -2.41 -23.24
CA LEU A 55 -5.58 -1.51 -24.37
C LEU A 55 -4.84 -0.21 -23.96
N ALA A 56 -4.92 0.17 -22.68
CA ALA A 56 -4.22 1.33 -22.14
C ALA A 56 -2.85 0.98 -21.52
N ILE A 57 -2.44 -0.29 -21.55
CA ILE A 57 -1.13 -0.74 -21.06
C ILE A 57 -0.15 -0.70 -22.25
N PRO A 58 0.98 0.04 -22.14
CA PRO A 58 2.05 0.01 -23.12
C PRO A 58 2.51 -1.42 -23.36
N PRO A 59 2.85 -1.77 -24.61
CA PRO A 59 3.35 -3.09 -24.94
C PRO A 59 4.59 -3.44 -24.11
N GLY A 60 4.72 -4.72 -23.76
CA GLY A 60 5.90 -5.23 -23.07
C GLY A 60 7.17 -5.14 -23.94
N PRO A 61 8.38 -5.21 -23.36
CA PRO A 61 9.61 -5.25 -24.12
C PRO A 61 9.60 -6.44 -25.10
N GLY A 62 9.66 -6.14 -26.40
CA GLY A 62 9.59 -7.12 -27.50
C GLY A 62 8.21 -7.26 -28.17
N GLN A 63 7.17 -6.59 -27.65
CA GLN A 63 5.88 -6.49 -28.35
C GLN A 63 5.86 -5.28 -29.27
N THR A 64 5.38 -5.46 -30.50
CA THR A 64 5.16 -4.38 -31.46
C THR A 64 3.97 -3.54 -31.02
N TRP A 65 3.99 -2.24 -31.31
CA TRP A 65 2.85 -1.32 -31.17
C TRP A 65 1.79 -1.59 -32.26
N ASP A 66 1.48 -2.86 -32.50
CA ASP A 66 0.44 -3.22 -33.46
C ASP A 66 -0.91 -2.98 -32.80
N VAL A 67 -1.53 -1.87 -33.20
CA VAL A 67 -2.95 -1.62 -32.99
C VAL A 67 -3.71 -2.65 -33.82
N ARG A 68 -4.03 -3.81 -33.25
CA ARG A 68 -4.93 -4.77 -33.91
C ARG A 68 -5.96 -5.41 -32.98
N ASP A 69 -7.20 -5.12 -33.35
CA ASP A 69 -8.43 -5.89 -33.28
C ASP A 69 -8.37 -7.24 -32.53
N GLY A 70 -9.02 -7.26 -31.36
CA GLY A 70 -9.97 -8.32 -31.06
C GLY A 70 -9.44 -9.64 -30.48
N ALA A 71 -8.35 -9.65 -29.72
CA ALA A 71 -8.02 -10.81 -28.88
C ALA A 71 -8.62 -10.67 -27.47
N ALA A 72 -9.36 -11.68 -27.03
CA ALA A 72 -9.98 -11.71 -25.71
C ALA A 72 -8.93 -11.85 -24.57
N PRO A 73 -9.10 -11.13 -23.44
CA PRO A 73 -8.13 -11.15 -22.36
C PRO A 73 -8.16 -12.49 -21.59
N PRO A 74 -7.00 -12.95 -21.06
CA PRO A 74 -6.99 -14.09 -20.14
C PRO A 74 -7.68 -13.73 -18.83
N ALA A 75 -8.41 -14.70 -18.26
CA ALA A 75 -9.12 -14.58 -17.00
C ALA A 75 -8.14 -14.25 -15.85
N GLY A 76 -8.29 -13.05 -15.28
CA GLY A 76 -7.49 -12.59 -14.14
C GLY A 76 -7.91 -13.30 -12.86
N GLN A 77 -6.93 -13.91 -12.17
CA GLN A 77 -7.11 -14.42 -10.81
C GLN A 77 -7.13 -13.25 -9.81
N ASP A 78 -8.01 -13.36 -8.82
CA ASP A 78 -8.04 -12.48 -7.65
C ASP A 78 -6.69 -12.54 -6.91
N ALA A 79 -5.90 -11.48 -7.08
CA ALA A 79 -4.63 -11.32 -6.37
C ALA A 79 -4.75 -10.16 -5.38
N ALA A 80 -5.07 -10.50 -4.13
CA ALA A 80 -4.84 -9.62 -3.00
C ALA A 80 -3.31 -9.54 -2.75
N LEU A 81 -2.67 -8.46 -3.23
CA LEU A 81 -1.22 -8.29 -3.09
C LEU A 81 -0.89 -7.01 -2.31
N GLY A 82 -0.13 -7.22 -1.24
CA GLY A 82 0.29 -6.19 -0.31
C GLY A 82 1.43 -5.29 -0.77
N LEU A 83 1.50 -4.11 -0.15
CA LEU A 83 2.43 -3.02 -0.47
C LEU A 83 3.67 -3.04 0.46
N ALA A 84 4.49 -4.10 0.44
CA ALA A 84 5.83 -4.02 1.01
C ALA A 84 6.86 -4.67 0.07
N GLY A 85 7.81 -3.86 -0.40
CA GLY A 85 9.03 -4.35 -1.05
C GLY A 85 10.06 -4.79 0.00
N PRO A 86 11.09 -5.55 -0.41
CA PRO A 86 12.16 -5.97 0.49
C PRO A 86 12.88 -4.77 1.13
N VAL A 87 13.35 -4.95 2.37
CA VAL A 87 14.10 -3.93 3.11
C VAL A 87 15.47 -3.71 2.43
N PRO A 88 15.79 -2.48 2.00
CA PRO A 88 17.04 -2.21 1.27
C PRO A 88 18.26 -2.30 2.19
N LEU A 89 19.40 -2.73 1.66
CA LEU A 89 20.66 -2.80 2.41
C LEU A 89 21.19 -1.40 2.71
N THR A 90 21.92 -1.23 3.81
CA THR A 90 22.66 0.00 4.07
C THR A 90 23.93 0.07 3.19
N PRO A 91 24.46 1.27 2.89
CA PRO A 91 25.70 1.41 2.13
C PRO A 91 26.89 0.63 2.72
N ALA A 92 26.97 0.54 4.06
CA ALA A 92 28.00 -0.21 4.75
C ALA A 92 27.87 -1.72 4.54
N GLN A 93 26.64 -2.27 4.60
CA GLN A 93 26.38 -3.68 4.36
C GLN A 93 26.75 -4.10 2.92
N ARG A 94 26.46 -3.24 1.93
CA ARG A 94 26.82 -3.51 0.53
C ARG A 94 28.33 -3.61 0.32
N LEU A 95 29.09 -2.66 0.87
CA LEU A 95 30.55 -2.68 0.80
C LEU A 95 31.12 -3.91 1.53
N GLU A 96 30.55 -4.29 2.66
CA GLU A 96 31.04 -5.43 3.44
C GLU A 96 30.84 -6.76 2.71
N LEU A 97 29.74 -6.94 1.97
CA LEU A 97 29.53 -8.11 1.12
C LEU A 97 30.62 -8.25 0.04
N VAL A 98 30.94 -7.15 -0.63
CA VAL A 98 32.00 -7.11 -1.66
C VAL A 98 33.36 -7.43 -1.04
N ARG A 99 33.70 -6.82 0.10
CA ARG A 99 34.98 -7.05 0.79
C ARG A 99 35.10 -8.46 1.32
N THR A 100 34.02 -9.01 1.88
CA THR A 100 33.98 -10.38 2.39
C THR A 100 34.28 -11.37 1.27
N ARG A 101 33.62 -11.21 0.12
CA ARG A 101 33.84 -12.10 -1.02
C ARG A 101 35.24 -11.91 -1.64
N ALA A 102 35.70 -10.67 -1.78
CA ALA A 102 37.06 -10.40 -2.24
C ALA A 102 38.12 -11.06 -1.34
N ARG A 103 37.95 -10.98 -0.01
CA ARG A 103 38.84 -11.63 0.96
C ARG A 103 38.85 -13.15 0.80
N GLN A 104 37.68 -13.78 0.66
CA GLN A 104 37.57 -15.22 0.43
C GLN A 104 38.30 -15.68 -0.85
N THR A 105 38.30 -14.84 -1.89
CA THR A 105 39.00 -15.15 -3.16
C THR A 105 40.51 -14.92 -3.05
N LEU A 106 40.95 -13.92 -2.29
CA LEU A 106 42.37 -13.61 -2.07
C LEU A 106 43.04 -14.58 -1.09
N ASP A 107 42.28 -15.09 -0.12
CA ASP A 107 42.72 -16.03 0.91
C ASP A 107 41.83 -17.29 0.90
N PRO A 108 41.97 -18.15 -0.15
CA PRO A 108 41.21 -19.39 -0.22
C PRO A 108 41.63 -20.33 0.91
N SER A 109 40.68 -21.14 1.39
CA SER A 109 40.90 -22.13 2.45
C SER A 109 42.14 -23.00 2.17
N PRO A 110 42.90 -23.46 3.21
CA PRO A 110 44.19 -24.14 3.06
C PRO A 110 44.22 -25.41 2.19
N ILE A 111 43.04 -25.90 1.79
CA ILE A 111 42.86 -27.12 1.00
C ILE A 111 43.00 -26.86 -0.51
N GLU A 112 42.86 -25.62 -1.00
CA GLU A 112 42.69 -25.35 -2.44
C GLU A 112 43.82 -24.60 -3.17
N SER A 113 44.73 -23.86 -2.52
CA SER A 113 45.97 -23.31 -3.15
C SER A 113 46.76 -22.45 -2.16
N ARG A 114 47.97 -21.98 -2.54
CA ARG A 114 48.63 -20.86 -1.84
C ARG A 114 47.87 -19.57 -2.15
N GLY A 115 47.22 -19.00 -1.14
CA GLY A 115 46.57 -17.68 -1.22
C GLY A 115 47.54 -16.52 -1.43
N ALA A 116 46.99 -15.33 -1.62
CA ALA A 116 47.75 -14.10 -1.74
C ALA A 116 48.52 -13.79 -0.45
N ALA A 117 49.66 -13.12 -0.57
CA ALA A 117 50.36 -12.60 0.60
C ALA A 117 49.45 -11.62 1.38
N PRO A 118 49.50 -11.58 2.72
CA PRO A 118 48.65 -10.71 3.53
C PRO A 118 48.66 -9.23 3.09
N GLU A 119 49.80 -8.74 2.60
CA GLU A 119 49.96 -7.37 2.12
C GLU A 119 49.20 -7.10 0.80
N VAL A 120 49.06 -8.11 -0.07
CA VAL A 120 48.24 -8.05 -1.29
C VAL A 120 46.77 -7.96 -0.91
N THR A 121 46.35 -8.78 0.06
CA THR A 121 44.97 -8.81 0.56
C THR A 121 44.56 -7.47 1.16
N GLU A 122 45.38 -6.92 2.06
CA GLU A 122 45.07 -5.63 2.70
C GLU A 122 45.11 -4.46 1.70
N GLU A 123 46.07 -4.43 0.77
CA GLU A 123 46.11 -3.39 -0.27
C GLU A 123 44.86 -3.42 -1.17
N ALA A 124 44.44 -4.62 -1.59
CA ALA A 124 43.26 -4.80 -2.42
C ALA A 124 41.98 -4.35 -1.68
N LEU A 125 41.79 -4.77 -0.43
CA LEU A 125 40.62 -4.40 0.36
C LEU A 125 40.56 -2.89 0.63
N ALA A 126 41.70 -2.25 0.88
CA ALA A 126 41.79 -0.80 1.05
C ALA A 126 41.46 -0.05 -0.25
N ALA A 127 41.96 -0.52 -1.39
CA ALA A 127 41.67 0.06 -2.70
C ALA A 127 40.18 -0.06 -3.08
N ILE A 128 39.54 -1.18 -2.76
CA ILE A 128 38.08 -1.37 -2.95
C ILE A 128 37.31 -0.34 -2.10
N ALA A 129 37.62 -0.24 -0.80
CA ALA A 129 36.92 0.68 0.11
C ALA A 129 37.08 2.15 -0.32
N GLU A 130 38.26 2.54 -0.81
CA GLU A 130 38.53 3.90 -1.29
C GLU A 130 37.77 4.23 -2.59
N ALA A 131 37.67 3.27 -3.51
CA ALA A 131 37.04 3.48 -4.82
C ALA A 131 35.52 3.32 -4.78
N TRP A 132 34.98 2.54 -3.84
CA TRP A 132 33.55 2.20 -3.75
C TRP A 132 32.58 3.40 -3.72
N PRO A 133 32.81 4.48 -2.94
CA PRO A 133 31.89 5.62 -2.89
C PRO A 133 31.72 6.33 -4.24
N ARG A 134 32.67 6.16 -5.16
CA ARG A 134 32.68 6.76 -6.50
C ARG A 134 31.85 5.97 -7.52
N THR A 135 31.38 4.77 -7.19
CA THR A 135 30.48 3.99 -8.05
C THR A 135 29.11 4.66 -8.16
N ARG A 136 28.47 4.57 -9.32
CA ARG A 136 27.15 5.17 -9.55
C ARG A 136 26.03 4.18 -9.26
N TRP A 137 26.18 2.93 -9.68
CA TRP A 137 25.13 1.92 -9.64
C TRP A 137 25.37 0.88 -8.56
N LEU A 138 26.60 0.40 -8.42
CA LEU A 138 26.96 -0.66 -7.46
C LEU A 138 26.71 -0.27 -6.01
N ARG A 139 26.91 1.00 -5.63
CA ARG A 139 26.58 1.51 -4.28
C ARG A 139 25.09 1.46 -3.92
N HIS A 140 24.21 1.26 -4.90
CA HIS A 140 22.75 1.15 -4.74
C HIS A 140 22.23 -0.26 -5.02
N ALA A 141 23.10 -1.21 -5.39
CA ALA A 141 22.70 -2.58 -5.63
C ALA A 141 22.41 -3.31 -4.31
N ASP A 142 21.28 -4.00 -4.24
CA ASP A 142 20.84 -4.76 -3.06
C ASP A 142 20.91 -6.29 -3.24
N ASP A 143 21.37 -6.76 -4.41
CA ASP A 143 21.54 -8.19 -4.71
C ASP A 143 22.89 -8.70 -4.14
N PRO A 144 22.87 -9.59 -3.12
CA PRO A 144 24.09 -10.11 -2.51
C PRO A 144 24.94 -10.95 -3.48
N THR A 145 24.32 -11.61 -4.47
CA THR A 145 25.00 -12.43 -5.46
C THR A 145 25.83 -11.54 -6.39
N LEU A 146 25.21 -10.48 -6.91
CA LEU A 146 25.90 -9.48 -7.74
C LEU A 146 27.07 -8.83 -6.99
N LEU A 147 26.84 -8.42 -5.73
CA LEU A 147 27.89 -7.81 -4.90
C LEU A 147 29.04 -8.79 -4.62
N GLY A 148 28.72 -10.07 -4.42
CA GLY A 148 29.71 -11.14 -4.28
C GLY A 148 30.57 -11.29 -5.54
N GLU A 149 29.95 -11.42 -6.70
CA GLU A 149 30.67 -11.57 -7.98
C GLU A 149 31.58 -10.37 -8.30
N VAL A 150 31.13 -9.16 -7.96
CA VAL A 150 31.98 -7.94 -8.05
C VAL A 150 33.21 -8.08 -7.15
N GLY A 151 33.05 -8.55 -5.91
CA GLY A 151 34.16 -8.80 -4.99
C GLY A 151 35.17 -9.81 -5.53
N ALA A 152 34.68 -10.93 -6.07
CA ALA A 152 35.51 -11.98 -6.67
C ALA A 152 36.28 -11.47 -7.91
N ALA A 153 35.62 -10.71 -8.79
CA ALA A 153 36.25 -10.15 -9.98
C ALA A 153 37.36 -9.13 -9.66
N LEU A 154 37.18 -8.33 -8.60
CA LEU A 154 38.21 -7.39 -8.14
C LEU A 154 39.39 -8.10 -7.48
N ALA A 155 39.13 -9.16 -6.73
CA ALA A 155 40.15 -10.03 -6.16
C ALA A 155 40.98 -10.75 -7.25
N ALA A 156 40.34 -11.28 -8.28
CA ALA A 156 41.03 -11.89 -9.42
C ALA A 156 41.96 -10.89 -10.12
N ALA A 157 41.49 -9.66 -10.38
CA ALA A 157 42.33 -8.61 -10.96
C ALA A 157 43.54 -8.25 -10.09
N ALA A 158 43.38 -8.28 -8.76
CA ALA A 158 44.48 -8.06 -7.82
C ALA A 158 45.49 -9.22 -7.84
N LEU A 159 45.03 -10.46 -7.94
CA LEU A 159 45.87 -11.66 -8.05
C LEU A 159 46.66 -11.70 -9.36
N ASP A 160 46.02 -11.42 -10.49
CA ASP A 160 46.69 -11.36 -11.81
C ASP A 160 47.83 -10.34 -11.78
N THR A 161 47.55 -9.15 -11.21
CA THR A 161 48.55 -8.09 -11.04
C THR A 161 49.69 -8.49 -10.09
N ALA A 162 49.41 -9.31 -9.08
CA ALA A 162 50.42 -9.79 -8.13
C ALA A 162 51.25 -10.97 -8.67
N GLY A 163 50.66 -11.81 -9.54
CA GLY A 163 51.31 -12.97 -10.16
C GLY A 163 52.26 -12.60 -11.30
N ASP A 164 51.92 -11.58 -12.10
CA ASP A 164 52.78 -11.08 -13.19
C ASP A 164 54.07 -10.40 -12.70
N ALA A 165 54.13 -9.99 -11.42
CA ALA A 165 55.31 -9.37 -10.80
C ALA A 165 56.39 -10.38 -10.39
N GLY A 166 56.28 -11.63 -10.85
CA GLY A 166 57.04 -12.78 -10.38
C GLY A 166 58.53 -12.81 -10.71
N HIS A 167 59.27 -11.69 -10.73
CA HIS A 167 60.73 -11.55 -10.49
C HIS A 167 61.25 -10.09 -10.61
N GLU A 168 60.38 -9.09 -10.77
CA GLU A 168 60.76 -7.66 -10.74
C GLU A 168 60.11 -6.94 -9.56
N VAL A 169 60.78 -5.88 -9.09
CA VAL A 169 60.36 -5.03 -7.97
C VAL A 169 58.88 -4.63 -8.15
N ARG A 170 57.99 -5.12 -7.28
CA ARG A 170 56.57 -4.79 -7.27
C ARG A 170 56.39 -3.28 -7.24
N ASP A 171 55.80 -2.71 -8.29
CA ASP A 171 55.45 -1.29 -8.34
C ASP A 171 54.44 -0.96 -7.24
N PRO A 172 54.81 -0.10 -6.25
CA PRO A 172 53.90 0.28 -5.18
C PRO A 172 52.63 0.93 -5.75
N GLY A 173 51.48 0.25 -5.58
CA GLY A 173 50.18 0.76 -6.02
C GLY A 173 49.64 0.15 -7.32
N ALA A 174 50.32 -0.82 -7.93
CA ALA A 174 49.81 -1.53 -9.11
C ALA A 174 48.43 -2.19 -8.87
N ILE A 175 48.23 -2.79 -7.70
CA ILE A 175 46.95 -3.39 -7.28
C ILE A 175 45.86 -2.32 -7.16
N ARG A 176 46.20 -1.20 -6.52
CA ARG A 176 45.28 -0.05 -6.39
C ARG A 176 44.89 0.49 -7.77
N LEU A 177 45.81 0.54 -8.73
CA LEU A 177 45.52 0.96 -10.10
C LEU A 177 44.61 -0.06 -10.83
N ALA A 178 44.87 -1.36 -10.67
CA ALA A 178 44.05 -2.42 -11.25
C ALA A 178 42.59 -2.34 -10.77
N ILE A 179 42.38 -2.19 -9.46
CA ILE A 179 41.04 -2.03 -8.86
C ILE A 179 40.36 -0.75 -9.33
N ARG A 180 41.11 0.37 -9.37
CA ARG A 180 40.58 1.66 -9.87
C ARG A 180 40.18 1.62 -11.35
N ARG A 181 40.81 0.77 -12.16
CA ARG A 181 40.43 0.55 -13.57
C ARG A 181 39.23 -0.39 -13.70
N ARG A 182 39.20 -1.47 -12.91
CA ARG A 182 38.20 -2.53 -13.04
C ARG A 182 36.84 -2.15 -12.46
N LEU A 183 36.81 -1.45 -11.33
CA LEU A 183 35.57 -1.12 -10.63
C LEU A 183 34.61 -0.25 -11.48
N PRO A 184 35.05 0.79 -12.22
CA PRO A 184 34.18 1.55 -13.13
C PRO A 184 33.62 0.76 -14.33
N GLU A 185 34.28 -0.32 -14.75
CA GLU A 185 33.77 -1.20 -15.82
C GLU A 185 32.63 -2.07 -15.28
N LEU A 186 32.83 -2.67 -14.10
CA LEU A 186 31.81 -3.43 -13.40
C LEU A 186 30.60 -2.55 -13.05
N ASP A 187 30.81 -1.30 -12.66
CA ASP A 187 29.73 -0.33 -12.38
C ASP A 187 28.91 0.01 -13.64
N ARG A 188 29.55 0.10 -14.81
CA ARG A 188 28.86 0.30 -16.10
C ARG A 188 28.03 -0.91 -16.50
N VAL A 189 28.58 -2.13 -16.35
CA VAL A 189 27.86 -3.38 -16.63
C VAL A 189 26.67 -3.54 -15.67
N ALA A 190 26.86 -3.27 -14.38
CA ALA A 190 25.78 -3.25 -13.40
C ALA A 190 24.70 -2.23 -13.77
N GLY A 191 25.08 -1.02 -14.21
CA GLY A 191 24.12 -0.02 -14.69
C GLY A 191 23.30 -0.48 -15.88
N ALA A 192 23.93 -1.13 -16.87
CA ALA A 192 23.23 -1.67 -18.04
C ALA A 192 22.27 -2.83 -17.67
N ALA A 193 22.72 -3.72 -16.78
CA ALA A 193 21.90 -4.83 -16.28
C ALA A 193 20.71 -4.34 -15.44
N VAL A 194 20.94 -3.37 -14.54
CA VAL A 194 19.89 -2.73 -13.72
C VAL A 194 18.90 -1.98 -14.60
N GLY A 195 19.36 -1.27 -15.64
CA GLY A 195 18.47 -0.62 -16.60
C GLY A 195 17.54 -1.62 -17.30
N ALA A 196 18.11 -2.67 -17.90
CA ALA A 196 17.34 -3.66 -18.66
C ALA A 196 16.47 -4.58 -17.76
N ALA A 197 16.92 -4.93 -16.56
CA ALA A 197 16.14 -5.70 -15.60
C ALA A 197 15.06 -4.84 -14.94
N GLY A 198 15.37 -3.58 -14.61
CA GLY A 198 14.44 -2.60 -14.05
C GLY A 198 13.30 -2.27 -15.01
N GLU A 199 13.58 -2.07 -16.31
CA GLU A 199 12.55 -1.86 -17.32
C GLU A 199 11.61 -3.07 -17.44
N ARG A 200 12.15 -4.28 -17.44
CA ARG A 200 11.37 -5.52 -17.51
C ARG A 200 10.54 -5.76 -16.25
N PHE A 201 11.14 -5.56 -15.08
CA PHE A 201 10.45 -5.68 -13.80
C PHE A 201 9.36 -4.61 -13.64
N TYR A 202 9.65 -3.35 -13.96
CA TYR A 202 8.67 -2.27 -13.92
C TYR A 202 7.51 -2.52 -14.88
N THR A 203 7.80 -3.01 -16.09
CA THR A 203 6.77 -3.36 -17.08
C THR A 203 5.93 -4.55 -16.62
N TRP A 204 6.55 -5.60 -16.07
CA TRP A 204 5.84 -6.74 -15.49
C TRP A 204 4.97 -6.33 -14.31
N ALA A 205 5.51 -5.55 -13.36
CA ALA A 205 4.78 -5.07 -12.19
C ALA A 205 3.60 -4.17 -12.60
N ARG A 206 3.79 -3.36 -13.65
CA ARG A 206 2.73 -2.51 -14.22
C ARG A 206 1.64 -3.33 -14.88
N ILE A 207 1.97 -4.35 -15.69
CA ILE A 207 0.99 -5.25 -16.31
C ILE A 207 0.22 -6.03 -15.23
N ALA A 208 0.95 -6.64 -14.28
CA ALA A 208 0.38 -7.45 -13.21
C ALA A 208 -0.54 -6.65 -12.28
N ARG A 209 -0.36 -5.33 -12.18
CA ARG A 209 -1.13 -4.45 -11.28
C ARG A 209 -2.09 -3.51 -11.99
N ALA A 210 -2.09 -3.44 -13.32
CA ALA A 210 -2.92 -2.51 -14.08
C ALA A 210 -4.41 -2.73 -13.87
N GLN A 211 -4.87 -3.98 -13.83
CA GLN A 211 -6.27 -4.31 -13.56
C GLN A 211 -6.69 -3.86 -12.16
N TYR A 212 -5.84 -4.06 -11.16
CA TYR A 212 -6.09 -3.60 -9.79
C TYR A 212 -6.14 -2.07 -9.72
N VAL A 213 -5.16 -1.37 -10.30
CA VAL A 213 -5.14 0.09 -10.36
C VAL A 213 -6.39 0.65 -11.05
N ALA A 214 -6.82 0.03 -12.16
CA ALA A 214 -8.04 0.42 -12.86
C ALA A 214 -9.31 0.20 -12.03
N LEU A 215 -9.39 -0.88 -11.28
CA LEU A 215 -10.49 -1.11 -10.33
C LEU A 215 -10.48 -0.09 -9.20
N THR A 216 -9.34 0.11 -8.55
CA THR A 216 -9.24 0.95 -7.34
C THR A 216 -9.35 2.44 -7.65
N LEU A 217 -8.54 2.94 -8.60
CA LEU A 217 -8.57 4.34 -8.99
C LEU A 217 -9.83 4.65 -9.80
N GLY A 218 -10.25 3.71 -10.65
CA GLY A 218 -11.48 3.86 -11.42
C GLY A 218 -12.70 4.02 -10.52
N ASP A 219 -12.84 3.23 -9.45
CA ASP A 219 -13.97 3.37 -8.52
C ASP A 219 -14.00 4.75 -7.86
N VAL A 220 -12.85 5.29 -7.48
CA VAL A 220 -12.74 6.66 -6.94
C VAL A 220 -13.19 7.69 -7.98
N LEU A 221 -12.73 7.57 -9.22
CA LEU A 221 -13.13 8.49 -10.31
C LEU A 221 -14.62 8.38 -10.64
N VAL A 222 -15.17 7.16 -10.69
CA VAL A 222 -16.59 6.92 -10.91
C VAL A 222 -17.41 7.50 -9.77
N TYR A 223 -16.98 7.33 -8.52
CA TYR A 223 -17.66 7.94 -7.39
C TYR A 223 -17.62 9.46 -7.43
N GLN A 224 -16.48 10.07 -7.76
CA GLN A 224 -16.39 11.53 -7.92
C GLN A 224 -17.35 12.05 -8.99
N ARG A 225 -17.50 11.35 -10.12
CA ARG A 225 -18.34 11.81 -11.23
C ARG A 225 -19.83 11.44 -11.07
N HIS A 226 -20.12 10.31 -10.44
CA HIS A 226 -21.44 9.67 -10.42
C HIS A 226 -21.91 9.32 -9.00
N GLY A 227 -21.35 9.98 -7.98
CA GLY A 227 -21.58 9.67 -6.57
C GLY A 227 -23.06 9.71 -6.16
N GLU A 228 -23.86 10.62 -6.72
CA GLU A 228 -25.31 10.67 -6.45
C GLU A 228 -26.04 9.39 -6.85
N ARG A 229 -25.68 8.77 -7.97
CA ARG A 229 -26.30 7.51 -8.41
C ARG A 229 -25.99 6.37 -7.44
N ILE A 230 -24.75 6.33 -6.94
CA ILE A 230 -24.34 5.34 -5.93
C ILE A 230 -25.07 5.61 -4.61
N ARG A 231 -25.12 6.86 -4.14
CA ARG A 231 -25.84 7.23 -2.92
C ARG A 231 -27.34 6.94 -3.02
N ALA A 232 -27.97 7.18 -4.16
CA ALA A 232 -29.38 6.85 -4.41
C ALA A 232 -29.63 5.34 -4.31
N ARG A 233 -28.80 4.50 -4.97
CA ARG A 233 -28.86 3.04 -4.86
C ARG A 233 -28.78 2.56 -3.41
N ILE A 234 -27.91 3.17 -2.61
CA ILE A 234 -27.76 2.80 -1.20
C ILE A 234 -29.00 3.17 -0.40
N ARG A 235 -29.62 4.33 -0.65
CA ARG A 235 -30.89 4.72 -0.02
C ARG A 235 -32.02 3.76 -0.37
N GLU A 236 -32.11 3.35 -1.63
CA GLU A 236 -33.07 2.33 -2.09
C GLU A 236 -32.88 1.01 -1.34
N GLN A 237 -31.64 0.55 -1.17
CA GLN A 237 -31.34 -0.67 -0.41
C GLN A 237 -31.68 -0.53 1.08
N ILE A 238 -31.40 0.62 1.70
CA ILE A 238 -31.80 0.90 3.09
C ILE A 238 -33.32 0.83 3.22
N ALA A 239 -34.06 1.51 2.33
CA ALA A 239 -35.52 1.53 2.34
C ALA A 239 -36.12 0.13 2.06
N ALA A 240 -35.54 -0.64 1.15
CA ALA A 240 -36.00 -2.00 0.84
C ALA A 240 -35.85 -2.96 2.04
N VAL A 241 -34.82 -2.77 2.87
CA VAL A 241 -34.54 -3.65 4.03
C VAL A 241 -35.31 -3.21 5.27
N ALA A 242 -35.37 -1.91 5.54
CA ALA A 242 -35.85 -1.36 6.82
C ALA A 242 -37.07 -0.44 6.70
N GLY A 243 -37.63 -0.28 5.49
CA GLY A 243 -38.79 0.56 5.20
C GLY A 243 -38.43 2.00 4.82
N GLU A 244 -39.37 2.70 4.16
CA GLU A 244 -39.17 4.05 3.61
C GLU A 244 -38.75 5.13 4.62
N ARG A 245 -39.06 4.92 5.91
CA ARG A 245 -38.71 5.85 6.99
C ARG A 245 -37.26 5.67 7.47
N ALA A 246 -36.64 4.54 7.16
CA ALA A 246 -35.27 4.22 7.58
C ALA A 246 -34.27 5.17 6.91
N GLY A 247 -33.40 5.76 7.72
CA GLY A 247 -32.44 6.76 7.29
C GLY A 247 -33.07 8.12 6.96
N ARG A 248 -34.39 8.31 7.05
CA ARG A 248 -35.04 9.62 6.84
C ARG A 248 -35.55 10.20 8.16
N GLU A 249 -36.44 9.45 8.80
CA GLU A 249 -37.05 9.80 10.08
C GLU A 249 -36.53 8.89 11.19
N GLN A 250 -36.23 7.63 10.84
CA GLN A 250 -35.71 6.61 11.74
C GLN A 250 -34.21 6.46 11.51
N PRO A 251 -33.34 6.93 12.42
CA PRO A 251 -31.91 6.81 12.24
C PRO A 251 -31.46 5.35 12.12
N VAL A 252 -30.49 5.08 11.26
CA VAL A 252 -29.88 3.75 11.09
C VAL A 252 -28.43 3.75 11.56
N HIS A 253 -27.80 2.59 11.65
CA HIS A 253 -26.35 2.49 11.86
C HIS A 253 -25.65 2.24 10.54
N LEU A 254 -24.48 2.86 10.35
CA LEU A 254 -23.64 2.65 9.17
C LEU A 254 -22.26 2.14 9.58
N ILE A 255 -21.70 1.27 8.75
CA ILE A 255 -20.30 0.88 8.77
C ILE A 255 -19.72 1.17 7.38
N GLY A 256 -18.57 1.83 7.32
CA GLY A 256 -17.88 2.13 6.07
C GLY A 256 -16.40 1.79 6.11
N HIS A 257 -15.92 1.09 5.08
CA HIS A 257 -14.50 0.79 4.88
C HIS A 257 -13.96 1.52 3.66
N SER A 258 -12.80 2.18 3.77
CA SER A 258 -12.14 2.82 2.62
C SER A 258 -13.08 3.78 1.88
N LEU A 259 -13.24 3.66 0.55
CA LEU A 259 -14.23 4.43 -0.20
C LEU A 259 -15.67 4.26 0.34
N GLY A 260 -16.01 3.10 0.92
CA GLY A 260 -17.29 2.90 1.60
C GLY A 260 -17.49 3.82 2.81
N ALA A 261 -16.41 4.19 3.51
CA ALA A 261 -16.45 5.21 4.56
C ALA A 261 -16.74 6.60 4.00
N VAL A 262 -16.12 6.94 2.85
CA VAL A 262 -16.39 8.20 2.14
C VAL A 262 -17.86 8.26 1.73
N ILE A 263 -18.39 7.18 1.16
CA ILE A 263 -19.79 7.08 0.75
C ILE A 263 -20.74 7.21 1.95
N ALA A 264 -20.43 6.53 3.06
CA ALA A 264 -21.24 6.59 4.29
C ALA A 264 -21.30 8.00 4.88
N LEU A 265 -20.18 8.72 4.89
CA LEU A 265 -20.12 10.09 5.39
C LEU A 265 -20.85 11.06 4.46
N ASP A 266 -20.65 10.97 3.14
CA ASP A 266 -21.40 11.78 2.17
C ASP A 266 -22.92 11.52 2.25
N LEU A 267 -23.34 10.28 2.54
CA LEU A 267 -24.74 9.97 2.82
C LEU A 267 -25.22 10.68 4.08
N ALA A 268 -24.45 10.65 5.16
CA ALA A 268 -24.83 11.22 6.45
C ALA A 268 -24.80 12.76 6.48
N THR A 269 -24.00 13.41 5.64
CA THR A 269 -23.78 14.86 5.66
C THR A 269 -24.25 15.60 4.40
N GLY A 270 -24.76 14.88 3.39
CA GLY A 270 -25.26 15.48 2.15
C GLY A 270 -26.52 16.33 2.35
N GLU A 271 -26.98 17.02 1.29
CA GLU A 271 -28.17 17.91 1.34
C GLU A 271 -29.44 17.18 1.79
N ASN A 272 -29.59 15.93 1.36
CA ASN A 272 -30.66 15.03 1.77
C ASN A 272 -30.06 13.92 2.63
N PRO A 273 -29.69 14.14 3.89
CA PRO A 273 -28.84 13.19 4.61
C PRO A 273 -29.57 11.90 4.97
N VAL A 274 -28.84 10.79 5.02
CA VAL A 274 -29.26 9.58 5.76
C VAL A 274 -29.05 9.88 7.24
N ARG A 275 -30.12 9.91 8.04
CA ARG A 275 -30.01 10.02 9.49
C ARG A 275 -29.34 8.78 10.05
N THR A 276 -28.26 8.99 10.79
CA THR A 276 -27.44 7.92 11.37
C THR A 276 -27.38 8.06 12.88
N ALA A 277 -27.76 7.01 13.61
CA ALA A 277 -27.61 6.96 15.07
C ALA A 277 -26.14 6.73 15.48
N GLY A 278 -25.39 6.05 14.63
CA GLY A 278 -23.98 5.77 14.83
C GLY A 278 -23.32 5.32 13.54
N LEU A 279 -22.10 5.80 13.31
CA LEU A 279 -21.27 5.50 12.17
C LEU A 279 -19.92 4.98 12.65
N VAL A 280 -19.49 3.85 12.11
CA VAL A 280 -18.12 3.35 12.29
C VAL A 280 -17.40 3.33 10.95
N THR A 281 -16.28 4.05 10.87
CA THR A 281 -15.43 4.08 9.68
C THR A 281 -14.06 3.46 9.97
N PHE A 282 -13.42 2.88 8.96
CA PHE A 282 -12.04 2.41 9.07
C PHE A 282 -11.31 2.48 7.73
N GLY A 283 -10.02 2.85 7.79
CA GLY A 283 -9.24 3.21 6.59
C GLY A 283 -9.86 4.38 5.83
N CYS A 284 -10.34 5.40 6.55
CA CYS A 284 -11.17 6.45 5.98
C CYS A 284 -10.34 7.62 5.39
N GLN A 285 -10.57 7.95 4.12
CA GLN A 285 -9.94 9.08 3.43
C GLN A 285 -10.73 10.40 3.57
N TRP A 286 -11.97 10.34 4.06
CA TRP A 286 -12.92 11.44 4.00
C TRP A 286 -12.45 12.73 4.72
N PRO A 287 -11.80 12.67 5.90
CA PRO A 287 -11.24 13.88 6.53
C PRO A 287 -10.23 14.61 5.64
N LEU A 288 -9.35 13.87 4.94
CA LEU A 288 -8.41 14.46 4.00
C LEU A 288 -9.13 15.07 2.79
N PHE A 289 -10.11 14.34 2.24
CA PHE A 289 -10.84 14.82 1.06
C PHE A 289 -11.56 16.13 1.34
N HIS A 290 -12.15 16.31 2.52
CA HIS A 290 -12.79 17.57 2.90
C HIS A 290 -11.83 18.77 2.90
N LEU A 291 -10.52 18.56 3.14
CA LEU A 291 -9.52 19.63 3.09
C LEU A 291 -9.14 20.02 1.66
N PHE A 292 -9.14 19.08 0.73
CA PHE A 292 -8.75 19.32 -0.67
C PHE A 292 -9.91 19.77 -1.54
N ASP A 293 -11.08 19.18 -1.31
CA ASP A 293 -12.30 19.37 -2.06
C ASP A 293 -13.48 19.26 -1.08
N PRO A 294 -13.89 20.38 -0.46
CA PRO A 294 -14.94 20.42 0.54
C PRO A 294 -16.17 19.63 0.10
N ARG A 295 -16.58 18.64 0.91
CA ARG A 295 -17.59 17.64 0.55
C ARG A 295 -19.01 18.20 0.29
N GLY A 296 -19.24 19.48 0.56
CA GLY A 296 -20.53 20.14 0.38
C GLY A 296 -21.63 19.59 1.30
N GLY A 297 -22.88 19.72 0.85
CA GLY A 297 -24.05 19.32 1.63
C GLY A 297 -24.27 20.24 2.83
N GLN A 298 -24.35 19.66 4.01
CA GLN A 298 -24.59 20.38 5.27
C GLN A 298 -23.31 20.92 5.91
N LEU A 299 -22.15 20.67 5.31
CA LEU A 299 -20.85 21.04 5.86
C LEU A 299 -20.35 22.34 5.23
N ALA A 300 -19.88 23.25 6.08
CA ALA A 300 -19.08 24.38 5.62
C ALA A 300 -17.70 23.89 5.14
N PRO A 301 -17.09 24.55 4.14
CA PRO A 301 -15.68 24.36 3.81
C PRO A 301 -14.78 24.65 5.01
N TYR A 302 -13.68 23.90 5.14
CA TYR A 302 -12.64 24.21 6.11
C TYR A 302 -11.89 25.48 5.71
N ASP A 303 -11.92 26.51 6.55
CA ASP A 303 -11.30 27.82 6.32
C ASP A 303 -10.08 28.09 7.22
N GLY A 304 -9.72 27.14 8.08
CA GLY A 304 -8.61 27.27 9.03
C GLY A 304 -8.94 28.02 10.33
N SER A 305 -10.16 28.54 10.50
CA SER A 305 -10.56 29.32 11.68
C SER A 305 -10.96 28.47 12.89
N GLY A 306 -11.23 27.18 12.67
CA GLY A 306 -11.70 26.27 13.71
C GLY A 306 -12.15 24.93 13.15
N PRO A 307 -12.73 24.06 13.99
CA PRO A 307 -13.29 22.79 13.54
C PRO A 307 -14.54 23.01 12.68
N VAL A 308 -14.75 22.11 11.71
CA VAL A 308 -15.96 22.05 10.89
C VAL A 308 -17.09 21.41 11.71
N LEU A 309 -18.25 22.06 11.75
CA LEU A 309 -19.41 21.56 12.48
C LEU A 309 -20.08 20.41 11.73
N LEU A 310 -20.27 19.30 12.43
CA LEU A 310 -21.01 18.13 11.96
C LEU A 310 -22.52 18.36 12.11
N PRO A 311 -23.33 17.89 11.16
CA PRO A 311 -24.78 18.01 11.24
C PRO A 311 -25.40 16.99 12.20
N ASP A 312 -26.60 17.32 12.72
CA ASP A 312 -27.39 16.45 13.62
C ASP A 312 -27.88 15.15 12.93
N SER A 313 -27.79 15.06 11.61
CA SER A 313 -28.03 13.81 10.88
C SER A 313 -26.97 12.74 11.16
N LEU A 314 -25.80 13.11 11.70
CA LEU A 314 -24.75 12.21 12.12
C LEU A 314 -24.68 12.16 13.66
N GLY A 315 -25.29 11.16 14.29
CA GLY A 315 -25.41 11.12 15.75
C GLY A 315 -24.11 10.82 16.49
N ARG A 316 -23.40 9.77 16.08
CA ARG A 316 -22.09 9.40 16.65
C ARG A 316 -21.17 8.90 15.55
N TRP A 317 -19.88 9.15 15.71
CA TRP A 317 -18.87 8.71 14.75
C TRP A 317 -17.63 8.19 15.48
N ALA A 318 -17.29 6.92 15.24
CA ALA A 318 -16.00 6.35 15.59
C ALA A 318 -15.21 6.01 14.32
N ASN A 319 -13.93 6.34 14.31
CA ASN A 319 -13.06 6.19 13.14
C ASN A 319 -11.80 5.41 13.54
N LEU A 320 -11.61 4.21 12.97
CA LEU A 320 -10.43 3.40 13.21
C LEU A 320 -9.34 3.72 12.18
N TRP A 321 -8.10 3.86 12.66
CA TRP A 321 -6.95 4.17 11.82
C TRP A 321 -5.69 3.44 12.30
N HIS A 322 -4.78 3.16 11.37
CA HIS A 322 -3.49 2.55 11.66
C HIS A 322 -2.35 3.50 11.19
N PRO A 323 -1.25 3.68 11.96
CA PRO A 323 -0.17 4.59 11.57
C PRO A 323 0.54 4.25 10.25
N LEU A 324 0.53 2.97 9.87
CA LEU A 324 1.09 2.48 8.60
C LEU A 324 0.04 2.36 7.48
N ASP A 325 -1.19 2.81 7.70
CA ASP A 325 -2.19 2.89 6.65
C ASP A 325 -2.11 4.27 5.99
N PRO A 326 -1.56 4.40 4.76
CA PRO A 326 -1.41 5.69 4.10
C PRO A 326 -2.74 6.33 3.70
N LEU A 327 -3.85 5.59 3.82
CA LEU A 327 -5.19 6.03 3.47
C LEU A 327 -6.10 6.19 4.71
N GLY A 328 -5.59 5.98 5.92
CA GLY A 328 -6.33 6.14 7.17
C GLY A 328 -6.08 7.50 7.80
N PHE A 329 -7.08 8.39 7.78
CA PHE A 329 -6.98 9.74 8.34
C PHE A 329 -7.86 9.91 9.58
N VAL A 330 -7.38 10.72 10.53
CA VAL A 330 -8.08 11.05 11.77
C VAL A 330 -9.12 12.14 11.56
N ALA A 331 -10.25 12.06 12.29
CA ALA A 331 -11.39 12.97 12.14
C ALA A 331 -11.51 14.01 13.27
N SER A 332 -11.16 13.63 14.51
CA SER A 332 -11.36 14.43 15.73
C SER A 332 -10.65 15.79 15.75
N ARG A 333 -9.65 15.96 14.89
CA ARG A 333 -8.91 17.22 14.74
C ARG A 333 -9.60 18.23 13.85
N LEU A 334 -10.46 17.75 12.95
CA LEU A 334 -11.09 18.57 11.91
C LEU A 334 -12.57 18.81 12.21
N PHE A 335 -13.27 17.87 12.84
CA PHE A 335 -14.71 17.90 12.99
C PHE A 335 -15.17 17.95 14.44
N ARG A 336 -16.27 18.67 14.71
CA ARG A 336 -16.97 18.69 16.00
C ARG A 336 -18.48 18.78 15.83
N TRP A 337 -19.23 18.27 16.80
CA TRP A 337 -20.65 18.60 16.93
C TRP A 337 -20.86 19.96 17.59
N ALA A 338 -22.09 20.47 17.52
CA ALA A 338 -22.47 21.75 18.13
C ALA A 338 -22.29 21.79 19.65
N ASP A 339 -22.33 20.63 20.33
CA ASP A 339 -22.05 20.49 21.76
C ASP A 339 -20.54 20.49 22.11
N GLY A 340 -19.67 20.65 21.11
CA GLY A 340 -18.21 20.67 21.25
C GLY A 340 -17.54 19.30 21.27
N SER A 341 -18.33 18.21 21.31
CA SER A 341 -17.79 16.86 21.22
C SER A 341 -17.19 16.60 19.83
N ALA A 342 -16.25 15.65 19.74
CA ALA A 342 -15.54 15.34 18.51
C ALA A 342 -15.69 13.85 18.16
N PRO A 343 -15.58 13.46 16.88
CA PRO A 343 -15.51 12.06 16.49
C PRO A 343 -14.45 11.31 17.29
N ARG A 344 -14.69 10.03 17.56
CA ARG A 344 -13.76 9.22 18.32
C ARG A 344 -12.79 8.49 17.39
N ASP A 345 -11.57 9.00 17.29
CA ASP A 345 -10.49 8.29 16.59
C ASP A 345 -9.92 7.17 17.45
N VAL A 346 -9.89 5.95 16.91
CA VAL A 346 -9.37 4.75 17.57
C VAL A 346 -8.17 4.25 16.77
N ARG A 347 -6.98 4.42 17.33
CA ARG A 347 -5.78 3.80 16.77
C ARG A 347 -5.87 2.29 16.95
N VAL A 348 -5.67 1.53 15.88
CA VAL A 348 -5.49 0.08 15.94
C VAL A 348 -4.04 -0.29 15.71
N GLU A 349 -3.67 -1.48 16.18
CA GLU A 349 -2.40 -2.13 15.90
C GLU A 349 -2.68 -3.43 15.12
N HIS A 350 -1.80 -3.79 14.20
CA HIS A 350 -1.83 -5.08 13.50
C HIS A 350 -0.56 -5.88 13.80
N LEU A 351 -0.63 -7.20 13.67
CA LEU A 351 0.56 -8.05 13.78
C LEU A 351 1.52 -7.78 12.61
N LEU A 352 2.82 -8.00 12.81
CA LEU A 352 3.85 -7.79 11.78
C LEU A 352 3.58 -8.57 10.48
N SER A 353 2.88 -9.72 10.57
CA SER A 353 2.43 -10.52 9.41
C SER A 353 1.45 -9.78 8.50
N ASP A 354 0.71 -8.81 9.04
CA ASP A 354 -0.35 -8.08 8.34
C ASP A 354 0.17 -6.76 7.74
N GLN A 355 1.47 -6.46 7.86
CA GLN A 355 2.10 -5.26 7.29
C GLN A 355 1.90 -5.13 5.77
N LEU A 356 1.72 -6.26 5.09
CA LEU A 356 1.40 -6.29 3.66
C LEU A 356 -0.03 -5.80 3.37
N TYR A 357 -0.95 -5.86 4.34
CA TYR A 357 -2.39 -5.67 4.13
C TYR A 357 -3.03 -4.66 5.09
N THR A 358 -2.26 -3.67 5.56
CA THR A 358 -2.69 -2.72 6.62
C THR A 358 -4.06 -2.10 6.37
N HIS A 359 -4.41 -1.80 5.11
CA HIS A 359 -5.67 -1.15 4.76
C HIS A 359 -6.90 -2.08 4.80
N SER A 360 -6.72 -3.39 4.64
CA SER A 360 -7.80 -4.39 4.72
C SER A 360 -7.82 -5.14 6.06
N ALA A 361 -6.72 -5.08 6.82
CA ALA A 361 -6.55 -5.77 8.10
C ALA A 361 -7.50 -5.27 9.21
N TYR A 362 -8.20 -4.16 9.02
CA TYR A 362 -9.23 -3.70 9.96
C TYR A 362 -10.38 -4.69 10.12
N TRP A 363 -10.77 -5.41 9.05
CA TRP A 363 -11.90 -6.32 9.06
C TRP A 363 -11.76 -7.44 10.08
N THR A 364 -10.54 -7.92 10.30
CA THR A 364 -10.22 -8.99 11.24
C THR A 364 -9.71 -8.47 12.58
N ASN A 365 -9.63 -7.15 12.76
CA ASN A 365 -9.11 -6.56 13.99
C ASN A 365 -10.14 -6.71 15.14
N PRO A 366 -9.79 -7.35 16.28
CA PRO A 366 -10.71 -7.52 17.39
C PRO A 366 -11.27 -6.20 17.94
N ARG A 367 -10.51 -5.10 17.81
CA ARG A 367 -10.93 -3.78 18.26
C ARG A 367 -12.14 -3.25 17.48
N LEU A 368 -12.36 -3.72 16.25
CA LEU A 368 -13.52 -3.33 15.44
C LEU A 368 -14.81 -3.67 16.19
N VAL A 369 -14.97 -4.91 16.65
CA VAL A 369 -16.17 -5.35 17.38
C VAL A 369 -16.39 -4.54 18.66
N SER A 370 -15.33 -4.27 19.44
CA SER A 370 -15.44 -3.41 20.62
C SER A 370 -15.92 -2.00 20.27
N VAL A 371 -15.41 -1.42 19.19
CA VAL A 371 -15.82 -0.08 18.73
C VAL A 371 -17.28 -0.08 18.25
N LEU A 372 -17.74 -1.14 17.59
CA LEU A 372 -19.16 -1.30 17.22
C LEU A 372 -20.04 -1.29 18.47
N HIS A 373 -19.67 -2.04 19.52
CA HIS A 373 -20.44 -2.08 20.77
C HIS A 373 -20.59 -0.72 21.42
N GLU A 374 -19.48 0.01 21.53
CA GLU A 374 -19.45 1.33 22.16
C GLU A 374 -20.19 2.38 21.32
N THR A 375 -20.13 2.28 19.99
CA THR A 375 -20.73 3.29 19.09
C THR A 375 -22.22 3.05 18.87
N PHE A 376 -22.66 1.79 18.80
CA PHE A 376 -24.05 1.41 18.54
C PHE A 376 -24.86 1.10 19.81
N ALA A 377 -24.29 1.33 20.99
CA ALA A 377 -25.07 1.30 22.23
C ALA A 377 -26.15 2.39 22.22
N GLU A 378 -27.37 2.07 22.64
CA GLU A 378 -28.37 3.11 22.91
C GLU A 378 -27.84 4.06 23.99
N PRO A 379 -28.08 5.37 23.88
CA PRO A 379 -27.87 6.27 25.01
C PRO A 379 -28.69 5.73 26.18
N VAL A 380 -28.05 5.53 27.34
CA VAL A 380 -28.80 5.37 28.59
C VAL A 380 -29.43 6.73 28.82
N ASP A 381 -30.77 6.81 28.74
CA ASP A 381 -31.53 8.04 29.00
C ASP A 381 -30.95 8.75 30.24
N ARG A 382 -30.50 9.99 30.06
CA ARG A 382 -30.07 10.88 31.13
C ARG A 382 -31.19 11.84 31.49
#